data_AF-A0A2W7IBC9-F1
#
_entry.id   AF-A0A2W7IBC9-F1
#
_cell.length_a   1.000
_cell.length_b   1.000
_cell.length_c   1.000
_cell.angle_alpha   90.00
_cell.angle_beta   90.00
_cell.angle_gamma   90.00
#
_symmetry.space_group_name_H-M   'P 1'
#
loop_
_entity.id
_entity.type
_entity.pdbx_description
1 polymer ?
#
loop_
_entity_poly.entity_id
_entity_poly.type
_entity_poly.pdbx_seq_one_letter_code
_entity_poly.pdbx_strand_id
1 'polypeptide(L)'
;MNWLSKIEKSHLIFLFLLIFFGIEALNKVQDYYFGLHFEIQKYLKGLCLVGILLYFLFKDRIKLFALTVFIILFCLGQYFLSESFTLPAVIGFLKYFFFLSLILFFAEINSTKGKIKVFKLFEIILWVNNAIILISALFGLEIFESYPGDRWGYNGLFMASSNSTYFYIIAILYFVIYNSKTYYKNALFWFTVLASLLIGTKSIYLAIILIGLVLTIRLVKKLKLKVIIASFFLLFSAALGYIFFSTDLFSEIIKQEGWLTAILSYRDQLFIKDTIPYIQEHWETIHYFIGGLSNPYVRPQLELIDLWLYFGFLGMILYLFVFAKSYFNFSLAVYSKCLLAILFIVPFITGNFFYNASVPIYLVVLKLAIIKSQEKLSNGVEYS
;
A
#
# COMPACT_ATOMS: atom_id res chain seq x y z
N MET A 1 15.48 9.25 -30.55
CA MET A 1 14.66 8.72 -29.42
C MET A 1 13.16 9.08 -29.54
N ASN A 2 12.55 8.99 -30.74
CA ASN A 2 11.10 9.18 -30.95
C ASN A 2 10.25 7.94 -30.61
N TRP A 3 10.86 6.82 -30.23
CA TRP A 3 10.16 5.57 -29.95
C TRP A 3 9.58 5.53 -28.52
N LEU A 4 10.26 6.13 -27.53
CA LEU A 4 9.77 6.19 -26.14
C LEU A 4 8.46 6.97 -26.01
N SER A 5 8.24 7.98 -26.86
CA SER A 5 6.95 8.71 -26.91
C SER A 5 5.83 7.93 -27.58
N LYS A 6 6.12 6.82 -28.27
CA LYS A 6 5.11 5.96 -28.89
C LYS A 6 4.57 4.89 -27.95
N ILE A 7 5.28 4.58 -26.85
CA ILE A 7 4.81 3.59 -25.88
C ILE A 7 3.72 4.23 -25.01
N GLU A 8 2.49 3.77 -25.16
CA GLU A 8 1.40 4.17 -24.30
C GLU A 8 1.63 3.70 -22.85
N LYS A 9 1.55 4.62 -21.89
CA LYS A 9 1.73 4.34 -20.45
C LYS A 9 0.78 3.24 -19.94
N SER A 10 -0.39 3.04 -20.54
CA SER A 10 -1.32 1.96 -20.19
C SER A 10 -0.75 0.57 -20.45
N HIS A 11 0.06 0.39 -21.51
CA HIS A 11 0.75 -0.87 -21.79
C HIS A 11 1.84 -1.14 -20.75
N LEU A 12 2.55 -0.11 -20.29
CA LEU A 12 3.53 -0.24 -19.21
C LEU A 12 2.88 -0.63 -17.89
N ILE A 13 1.69 -0.09 -17.58
CA ILE A 13 0.95 -0.50 -16.38
C ILE A 13 0.55 -1.96 -16.46
N PHE A 14 0.02 -2.39 -17.60
CA PHE A 14 -0.31 -3.80 -17.83
C PHE A 14 0.91 -4.70 -17.60
N LEU A 15 2.05 -4.33 -18.19
CA LEU A 15 3.31 -5.06 -18.03
C LEU A 15 3.78 -5.08 -16.58
N PHE A 16 3.78 -3.94 -15.89
CA PHE A 16 4.22 -3.84 -14.49
C PHE A 16 3.31 -4.63 -13.55
N LEU A 17 1.99 -4.60 -13.74
CA LEU A 17 1.06 -5.44 -12.98
C LEU A 17 1.37 -6.92 -13.17
N LEU A 18 1.49 -7.36 -14.43
CA LEU A 18 1.73 -8.77 -14.75
C LEU A 18 3.05 -9.25 -14.15
N ILE A 19 4.13 -8.49 -14.37
CA ILE A 19 5.46 -8.91 -13.95
C ILE A 19 5.62 -8.79 -12.43
N PHE A 20 5.17 -7.70 -11.80
CA PHE A 20 5.34 -7.54 -10.35
C PHE A 20 4.54 -8.57 -9.57
N PHE A 21 3.31 -8.86 -9.98
CA PHE A 21 2.51 -9.93 -9.39
C PHE A 21 3.12 -11.31 -9.67
N GLY A 22 3.47 -11.60 -10.92
CA GLY A 22 4.02 -12.90 -11.31
C GLY A 22 5.35 -13.22 -10.63
N ILE A 23 6.25 -12.25 -10.49
CA ILE A 23 7.52 -12.45 -9.76
C ILE A 23 7.29 -12.59 -8.26
N GLU A 24 6.36 -11.84 -7.68
CA GLU A 24 6.04 -11.98 -6.26
C GLU A 24 5.47 -13.37 -5.95
N ALA A 25 4.60 -13.88 -6.83
CA ALA A 25 4.08 -15.24 -6.80
C ALA A 25 5.21 -16.28 -6.93
N LEU A 26 6.10 -16.12 -7.91
CA LEU A 26 7.22 -17.03 -8.14
C LEU A 26 8.17 -17.06 -6.93
N ASN A 27 8.53 -15.88 -6.41
CA ASN A 27 9.40 -15.75 -5.24
C ASN A 27 8.79 -16.47 -4.04
N LYS A 28 7.49 -16.33 -3.80
CA LYS A 28 6.81 -17.01 -2.70
C LYS A 28 6.87 -18.53 -2.82
N VAL A 29 6.59 -19.06 -4.02
CA VAL A 29 6.66 -20.49 -4.27
C VAL A 29 8.08 -21.03 -4.12
N GLN A 30 9.07 -20.31 -4.64
CA GLN A 30 10.47 -20.72 -4.55
C GLN A 30 11.03 -20.65 -3.13
N ASP A 31 10.65 -19.62 -2.37
CA ASP A 31 11.02 -19.46 -0.97
C ASP A 31 10.52 -20.65 -0.14
N TYR A 32 9.26 -21.03 -0.34
CA TYR A 32 8.66 -22.15 0.37
C TYR A 32 9.31 -23.50 0.06
N TYR A 33 9.49 -23.84 -1.22
CA TYR A 33 9.98 -25.18 -1.60
C TYR A 33 11.51 -25.34 -1.52
N PHE A 34 12.26 -24.26 -1.73
CA PHE A 34 13.72 -24.35 -1.84
C PHE A 34 14.45 -23.55 -0.76
N GLY A 35 13.75 -22.76 0.07
CA GLY A 35 14.39 -21.83 1.00
C GLY A 35 15.25 -20.77 0.29
N LEU A 36 14.99 -20.55 -1.00
CA LEU A 36 15.78 -19.65 -1.83
C LEU A 36 15.09 -18.29 -1.91
N HIS A 37 15.69 -17.30 -1.27
CA HIS A 37 15.30 -15.91 -1.45
C HIS A 37 15.74 -15.40 -2.83
N PHE A 38 14.83 -15.46 -3.80
CA PHE A 38 15.11 -14.95 -5.14
C PHE A 38 15.14 -13.42 -5.18
N GLU A 39 16.33 -12.90 -5.45
CA GLU A 39 16.62 -11.47 -5.57
C GLU A 39 16.11 -10.85 -6.89
N ILE A 40 15.51 -11.65 -7.77
CA ILE A 40 15.03 -11.22 -9.10
C ILE A 40 14.04 -10.05 -9.01
N GLN A 41 13.22 -10.01 -7.96
CA GLN A 41 12.29 -8.90 -7.72
C GLN A 41 13.03 -7.58 -7.45
N LYS A 42 14.16 -7.62 -6.73
CA LYS A 42 14.99 -6.43 -6.47
C LYS A 42 15.64 -5.94 -7.76
N TYR A 43 16.23 -6.84 -8.55
CA TYR A 43 16.87 -6.48 -9.82
C TYR A 43 15.89 -5.92 -10.85
N LEU A 44 14.71 -6.54 -11.00
CA LEU A 44 13.70 -6.04 -11.91
C LEU A 44 13.23 -4.64 -11.51
N LYS A 45 12.90 -4.43 -10.24
CA LYS A 45 12.44 -3.12 -9.74
C LYS A 45 13.55 -2.08 -9.90
N GLY A 46 14.82 -2.46 -9.71
CA GLY A 46 15.98 -1.64 -10.02
C GLY A 46 16.08 -1.27 -11.51
N LEU A 47 15.90 -2.23 -12.42
CA LEU A 47 15.87 -1.97 -13.86
C LEU A 47 14.73 -1.01 -14.25
N CYS A 48 13.53 -1.22 -13.68
CA CYS A 48 12.39 -0.32 -13.86
C CYS A 48 12.72 1.09 -13.37
N LEU A 49 13.37 1.22 -12.21
CA LEU A 49 13.79 2.51 -11.66
C LEU A 49 14.73 3.23 -12.62
N VAL A 50 15.79 2.55 -13.10
CA VAL A 50 16.74 3.10 -14.07
C VAL A 50 16.00 3.56 -15.33
N GLY A 51 15.08 2.75 -15.86
CA GLY A 51 14.26 3.12 -17.01
C GLY A 51 13.42 4.39 -16.78
N ILE A 52 12.81 4.54 -15.60
CA ILE A 52 12.04 5.73 -15.21
C ILE A 52 12.94 6.96 -15.10
N LEU A 53 14.11 6.84 -14.48
CA LEU A 53 15.06 7.95 -14.32
C LEU A 53 15.61 8.41 -15.67
N LEU A 54 15.97 7.47 -16.55
CA LEU A 54 16.37 7.78 -17.93
C LEU A 54 15.24 8.49 -18.68
N TYR A 55 13.99 8.03 -18.53
CA TYR A 55 12.85 8.72 -19.13
C TYR A 55 12.77 10.18 -18.66
N PHE A 56 12.88 10.45 -17.35
CA PHE A 56 12.83 11.83 -16.84
C PHE A 56 14.01 12.69 -17.29
N LEU A 57 15.22 12.11 -17.35
CA LEU A 57 16.41 12.81 -17.87
C LEU A 57 16.18 13.39 -19.27
N PHE A 58 15.51 12.63 -20.14
CA PHE A 58 15.28 13.04 -21.53
C PHE A 58 13.94 13.75 -21.76
N LYS A 59 12.92 13.57 -20.92
CA LYS A 59 11.55 14.07 -21.17
C LYS A 59 11.01 15.04 -20.13
N ASP A 60 11.41 14.95 -18.87
CA ASP A 60 10.82 15.74 -17.79
C ASP A 60 11.84 16.03 -16.68
N ARG A 61 12.63 17.07 -16.92
CA ARG A 61 13.71 17.47 -16.02
C ARG A 61 13.21 18.02 -14.68
N ILE A 62 11.96 18.50 -14.62
CA ILE A 62 11.37 19.01 -13.36
C ILE A 62 11.10 17.84 -12.42
N LYS A 63 10.51 16.74 -12.93
CA LYS A 63 10.32 15.52 -12.12
C LYS A 63 11.66 14.90 -11.73
N LEU A 64 12.66 14.91 -12.62
CA LEU A 64 14.01 14.46 -12.26
C LEU A 64 14.61 15.32 -11.15
N PHE A 65 14.51 16.65 -11.24
CA PHE A 65 15.01 17.56 -10.21
C PHE A 65 14.37 17.28 -8.86
N ALA A 66 13.04 17.08 -8.82
CA ALA A 66 12.34 16.71 -7.59
C ALA A 66 12.90 15.41 -6.96
N LEU A 67 13.19 14.39 -7.78
CA LEU A 67 13.81 13.15 -7.32
C LEU A 67 15.26 13.36 -6.85
N THR A 68 16.04 14.20 -7.55
CA THR A 68 17.41 14.54 -7.15
C THR A 68 17.45 15.19 -5.77
N VAL A 69 16.45 16.01 -5.40
CA VAL A 69 16.37 16.57 -4.04
C VAL A 69 16.31 15.46 -2.98
N PHE A 70 15.53 14.39 -3.19
CA PHE A 70 15.49 13.27 -2.24
C PHE A 70 16.81 12.49 -2.18
N ILE A 71 17.51 12.35 -3.29
CA ILE A 71 18.87 11.75 -3.31
C ILE A 71 19.82 12.61 -2.49
N ILE A 72 19.80 13.94 -2.67
CA ILE A 72 20.65 14.87 -1.92
C ILE A 72 20.33 14.79 -0.42
N LEU A 73 19.04 14.83 -0.04
CA LEU A 73 18.64 14.71 1.37
C LEU A 73 19.15 13.40 1.99
N PHE A 74 18.99 12.27 1.30
CA PHE A 74 19.51 10.99 1.77
C PHE A 74 21.03 10.99 1.87
N CYS A 75 21.75 11.46 0.85
CA CYS A 75 23.22 11.53 0.87
C CYS A 75 23.74 12.42 2.00
N LEU A 76 23.12 13.58 2.23
CA LEU A 76 23.46 14.46 3.36
C LEU A 76 23.17 13.76 4.69
N GLY A 77 22.00 13.14 4.84
CA GLY A 77 21.64 12.41 6.05
C GLY A 77 22.59 11.24 6.35
N GLN A 78 23.10 10.55 5.33
CA GLN A 78 24.10 9.49 5.49
C GLN A 78 25.50 10.05 5.78
N TYR A 79 25.88 11.19 5.19
CA TYR A 79 27.21 11.78 5.37
C TYR A 79 27.52 12.13 6.83
N PHE A 80 26.51 12.53 7.61
CA PHE A 80 26.65 12.88 9.03
C PHE A 80 26.52 11.69 9.99
N LEU A 81 26.34 10.46 9.49
CA LEU A 81 26.34 9.24 10.31
C LEU A 81 27.76 8.65 10.42
N SER A 82 28.06 8.06 11.57
CA SER A 82 29.30 7.30 11.78
C SER A 82 29.39 6.07 10.86
N GLU A 83 28.28 5.35 10.73
CA GLU A 83 28.11 4.27 9.75
C GLU A 83 27.26 4.75 8.58
N SER A 84 27.92 5.19 7.51
CA SER A 84 27.26 5.78 6.36
C SER A 84 27.10 4.79 5.19
N PHE A 85 26.02 4.96 4.42
CA PHE A 85 25.78 4.25 3.15
C PHE A 85 25.82 2.72 3.22
N THR A 86 25.35 2.14 4.33
CA THR A 86 25.22 0.68 4.41
C THR A 86 24.29 0.16 3.30
N LEU A 87 24.55 -1.06 2.80
CA LEU A 87 23.70 -1.66 1.77
C LEU A 87 22.22 -1.74 2.20
N PRO A 88 21.87 -2.16 3.43
CA PRO A 88 20.49 -2.13 3.90
C PRO A 88 19.86 -0.73 3.85
N ALA A 89 20.56 0.31 4.30
CA ALA A 89 20.08 1.69 4.27
C ALA A 89 19.76 2.14 2.84
N VAL A 90 20.68 1.88 1.90
CA VAL A 90 20.51 2.23 0.48
C VAL A 90 19.31 1.49 -0.11
N ILE A 91 19.16 0.18 0.13
CA ILE A 91 18.01 -0.60 -0.33
C ILE A 91 16.70 -0.05 0.26
N GLY A 92 16.72 0.33 1.54
CA GLY A 92 15.59 0.92 2.23
C GLY A 92 15.14 2.25 1.60
N PHE A 93 16.09 3.17 1.38
CA PHE A 93 15.87 4.41 0.65
C PHE A 93 15.32 4.16 -0.76
N LEU A 94 15.93 3.22 -1.50
CA LEU A 94 15.53 2.90 -2.87
C LEU A 94 14.09 2.40 -2.97
N LYS A 95 13.53 1.76 -1.92
CA LYS A 95 12.12 1.36 -1.90
C LYS A 95 11.17 2.56 -1.87
N TYR A 96 11.39 3.53 -0.98
CA TYR A 96 10.61 4.77 -0.94
C TYR A 96 10.82 5.60 -2.21
N PHE A 97 12.07 5.68 -2.66
CA PHE A 97 12.43 6.41 -3.88
C PHE A 97 11.77 5.80 -5.12
N PHE A 98 11.75 4.47 -5.23
CA PHE A 98 11.04 3.75 -6.29
C PHE A 98 9.53 4.02 -6.24
N PHE A 99 8.93 3.97 -5.06
CA PHE A 99 7.51 4.26 -4.89
C PHE A 99 7.16 5.64 -5.46
N LEU A 100 7.87 6.68 -5.02
CA LEU A 100 7.62 8.05 -5.46
C LEU A 100 7.90 8.24 -6.96
N SER A 101 8.98 7.63 -7.46
CA SER A 101 9.34 7.66 -8.89
C SER A 101 8.24 7.09 -9.77
N LEU A 102 7.62 5.97 -9.36
CA LEU A 102 6.55 5.33 -10.12
C LEU A 102 5.27 6.18 -10.11
N ILE A 103 4.92 6.80 -8.99
CA ILE A 103 3.79 7.75 -8.89
C ILE A 103 4.01 8.96 -9.80
N LEU A 104 5.21 9.55 -9.78
CA LEU A 104 5.57 10.66 -10.66
C LEU A 104 5.51 10.27 -12.15
N PHE A 105 5.97 9.05 -12.48
CA PHE A 105 6.01 8.57 -13.86
C PHE A 105 4.61 8.45 -14.46
N PHE A 106 3.66 7.97 -13.67
CA PHE A 106 2.25 7.83 -14.06
C PHE A 106 1.37 9.03 -13.68
N ALA A 107 1.92 10.14 -13.20
CA ALA A 107 1.14 11.31 -12.78
C ALA A 107 0.20 11.83 -13.90
N GLU A 108 0.70 11.98 -15.13
CA GLU A 108 -0.01 12.57 -16.27
C GLU A 108 -0.82 11.56 -17.10
N ILE A 109 -1.19 10.40 -16.53
CA ILE A 109 -1.92 9.40 -17.29
C ILE A 109 -3.38 9.81 -17.55
N ASN A 110 -3.61 10.41 -18.71
CA ASN A 110 -4.94 10.86 -19.13
C ASN A 110 -5.58 9.93 -20.18
N SER A 111 -4.78 9.18 -20.96
CA SER A 111 -5.28 8.39 -22.10
C SER A 111 -6.11 7.17 -21.68
N THR A 112 -7.31 7.07 -22.26
CA THR A 112 -8.30 5.98 -22.14
C THR A 112 -7.93 4.71 -22.90
N LYS A 113 -7.02 4.81 -23.88
CA LYS A 113 -6.62 3.69 -24.70
C LYS A 113 -5.82 2.68 -23.87
N GLY A 114 -6.28 1.43 -23.86
CA GLY A 114 -5.66 0.33 -23.09
C GLY A 114 -6.09 0.19 -21.63
N LYS A 115 -6.80 1.16 -21.02
CA LYS A 115 -7.28 1.05 -19.61
C LYS A 115 -8.12 -0.21 -19.37
N ILE A 116 -8.93 -0.62 -20.35
CA ILE A 116 -9.77 -1.83 -20.27
C ILE A 116 -8.90 -3.09 -20.12
N LYS A 117 -7.77 -3.19 -20.85
CA LYS A 117 -6.86 -4.34 -20.72
C LYS A 117 -6.23 -4.39 -19.33
N VAL A 118 -5.85 -3.23 -18.78
CA VAL A 118 -5.34 -3.10 -17.41
C VAL A 118 -6.38 -3.57 -16.38
N PHE A 119 -7.63 -3.11 -16.49
CA PHE A 119 -8.71 -3.53 -15.58
C PHE A 119 -9.01 -5.02 -15.69
N LYS A 120 -9.08 -5.57 -16.90
CA LYS A 120 -9.25 -7.02 -17.11
C LYS A 120 -8.12 -7.82 -16.46
N LEU A 121 -6.87 -7.40 -16.64
CA LEU A 121 -5.74 -8.08 -15.98
C LEU A 121 -5.84 -8.00 -14.46
N PHE A 122 -6.15 -6.82 -13.91
CA PHE A 122 -6.33 -6.63 -12.48
C PHE A 122 -7.46 -7.52 -11.91
N GLU A 123 -8.58 -7.63 -12.63
CA GLU A 123 -9.69 -8.51 -12.27
C GLU A 123 -9.34 -10.00 -12.41
N ILE A 124 -8.52 -10.40 -13.40
CA ILE A 124 -7.99 -11.76 -13.51
C ILE A 124 -7.08 -12.09 -12.32
N ILE A 125 -6.18 -11.17 -11.95
CA ILE A 125 -5.31 -11.33 -10.77
C ILE A 125 -6.17 -11.53 -9.51
N LEU A 126 -7.26 -10.76 -9.35
CA LEU A 126 -8.20 -10.92 -8.25
C LEU A 126 -8.88 -12.29 -8.28
N TRP A 127 -9.42 -12.74 -9.42
CA TRP A 127 -10.03 -14.07 -9.53
C TRP A 127 -9.07 -15.17 -9.11
N VAL A 128 -7.84 -15.15 -9.64
CA VAL A 128 -6.81 -16.15 -9.33
C VAL A 128 -6.43 -16.11 -7.86
N ASN A 129 -6.10 -14.93 -7.33
CA ASN A 129 -5.62 -14.83 -5.96
C ASN A 129 -6.72 -15.11 -4.92
N ASN A 130 -7.95 -14.69 -5.18
CA ASN A 130 -9.11 -15.02 -4.33
C ASN A 130 -9.36 -16.52 -4.27
N ALA A 131 -9.27 -17.21 -5.42
CA ALA A 131 -9.43 -18.65 -5.48
C ALA A 131 -8.35 -19.36 -4.68
N ILE A 132 -7.10 -18.93 -4.81
CA ILE A 132 -5.98 -19.48 -4.04
C ILE A 132 -6.21 -19.25 -2.53
N ILE A 133 -6.58 -18.05 -2.11
CA ILE A 133 -6.86 -17.77 -0.68
C ILE A 133 -7.96 -18.67 -0.14
N LEU A 134 -9.07 -18.82 -0.88
CA LEU A 134 -10.19 -19.65 -0.44
C LEU A 134 -9.81 -21.13 -0.37
N ILE A 135 -9.15 -21.66 -1.40
CA ILE A 135 -8.66 -23.05 -1.42
C ILE A 135 -7.68 -23.27 -0.25
N SER A 136 -6.77 -22.33 -0.02
CA SER A 136 -5.79 -22.43 1.06
C SER A 136 -6.47 -22.46 2.42
N ALA A 137 -7.49 -21.62 2.64
CA ALA A 137 -8.27 -21.62 3.86
C ALA A 137 -9.08 -22.90 4.08
N LEU A 138 -9.56 -23.54 3.00
CA LEU A 138 -10.33 -24.80 3.09
C LEU A 138 -9.44 -26.01 3.33
N PHE A 139 -8.24 -26.04 2.76
CA PHE A 139 -7.35 -27.20 2.78
C PHE A 139 -6.12 -27.05 3.68
N GLY A 140 -5.92 -25.89 4.32
CA GLY A 140 -4.76 -25.64 5.18
C GLY A 140 -3.45 -25.57 4.41
N LEU A 141 -3.41 -24.85 3.28
CA LEU A 141 -2.20 -24.79 2.45
C LEU A 141 -1.17 -23.78 2.99
N GLU A 142 -0.20 -24.28 3.74
CA GLU A 142 0.87 -23.50 4.41
C GLU A 142 1.62 -22.54 3.47
N ILE A 143 1.90 -22.96 2.23
CA ILE A 143 2.57 -22.15 1.21
C ILE A 143 1.90 -20.80 0.96
N PHE A 144 0.60 -20.66 1.18
CA PHE A 144 -0.16 -19.43 0.90
C PHE A 144 -0.57 -18.66 2.16
N GLU A 145 -0.03 -19.03 3.33
CA GLU A 145 -0.26 -18.35 4.58
C GLU A 145 0.32 -16.93 4.59
N SER A 146 -0.34 -16.06 5.35
CA SER A 146 0.04 -14.67 5.59
C SER A 146 1.19 -14.52 6.58
N TYR A 147 1.33 -15.49 7.49
CA TYR A 147 2.31 -15.50 8.57
C TYR A 147 2.79 -16.93 8.78
N PRO A 148 4.09 -17.15 9.00
CA PRO A 148 4.55 -18.44 9.50
C PRO A 148 4.13 -18.61 10.97
N GLY A 149 3.68 -19.81 11.34
CA GLY A 149 3.36 -20.20 12.72
C GLY A 149 1.90 -19.94 13.14
N ASP A 150 1.68 -19.55 14.41
CA ASP A 150 0.35 -19.61 15.04
C ASP A 150 -0.66 -18.54 14.57
N ARG A 151 -0.28 -17.66 13.65
CA ARG A 151 -1.16 -16.57 13.18
C ARG A 151 -1.92 -16.99 11.94
N TRP A 152 -3.22 -17.19 12.11
CA TRP A 152 -4.11 -17.55 11.01
C TRP A 152 -4.27 -16.43 9.97
N GLY A 153 -4.19 -16.82 8.69
CA GLY A 153 -4.55 -15.98 7.54
C GLY A 153 -3.86 -16.44 6.26
N TYR A 154 -4.46 -16.11 5.11
CA TYR A 154 -3.94 -16.47 3.79
C TYR A 154 -3.89 -15.24 2.89
N ASN A 155 -2.69 -14.87 2.42
CA ASN A 155 -2.46 -13.74 1.50
C ASN A 155 -2.29 -14.21 0.04
N GLY A 156 -2.43 -15.51 -0.23
CA GLY A 156 -2.38 -16.08 -1.58
C GLY A 156 -0.98 -15.98 -2.17
N LEU A 157 -0.87 -15.50 -3.40
CA LEU A 157 0.39 -15.37 -4.15
C LEU A 157 1.22 -14.14 -3.75
N PHE A 158 0.72 -13.29 -2.84
CA PHE A 158 1.53 -12.19 -2.31
C PHE A 158 2.53 -12.71 -1.28
N MET A 159 3.78 -12.29 -1.39
CA MET A 159 4.85 -12.65 -0.47
C MET A 159 4.63 -11.98 0.89
N ALA A 160 4.48 -10.66 0.89
CA ALA A 160 4.25 -9.91 2.12
C ALA A 160 2.75 -9.79 2.41
N SER A 161 2.33 -10.06 3.65
CA SER A 161 0.95 -9.84 4.09
C SER A 161 0.51 -8.38 3.91
N SER A 162 1.40 -7.41 4.14
CA SER A 162 1.13 -5.98 3.92
C SER A 162 0.85 -5.64 2.45
N ASN A 163 1.52 -6.29 1.49
CA ASN A 163 1.22 -6.11 0.06
C ASN A 163 -0.20 -6.56 -0.26
N SER A 164 -0.59 -7.73 0.25
CA SER A 164 -1.94 -8.27 0.08
C SER A 164 -2.98 -7.35 0.72
N THR A 165 -2.78 -6.92 1.98
CA THR A 165 -3.64 -5.93 2.64
C THR A 165 -3.91 -4.72 1.74
N TYR A 166 -2.86 -4.06 1.26
CA TYR A 166 -3.04 -2.84 0.45
C TYR A 166 -3.64 -3.13 -0.92
N PHE A 167 -3.27 -4.24 -1.56
CA PHE A 167 -3.89 -4.70 -2.79
C PHE A 167 -5.41 -4.88 -2.63
N TYR A 168 -5.86 -5.55 -1.57
CA TYR A 168 -7.28 -5.79 -1.32
C TYR A 168 -8.07 -4.55 -0.91
N ILE A 169 -7.49 -3.65 -0.10
CA ILE A 169 -8.11 -2.33 0.17
C ILE A 169 -8.30 -1.59 -1.16
N ILE A 170 -7.27 -1.55 -2.00
CA ILE A 170 -7.32 -0.89 -3.31
C ILE A 170 -8.34 -1.56 -4.24
N ALA A 171 -8.44 -2.89 -4.23
CA ALA A 171 -9.39 -3.65 -5.05
C ALA A 171 -10.85 -3.38 -4.65
N ILE A 172 -11.14 -3.34 -3.34
CA ILE A 172 -12.47 -2.97 -2.84
C ILE A 172 -12.82 -1.54 -3.27
N LEU A 173 -11.89 -0.60 -3.10
CA LEU A 173 -12.08 0.78 -3.54
C LEU A 173 -12.25 0.90 -5.06
N TYR A 174 -11.52 0.10 -5.83
CA TYR A 174 -11.64 0.00 -7.29
C TYR A 174 -13.09 -0.32 -7.67
N PHE A 175 -13.69 -1.41 -7.14
CA PHE A 175 -15.06 -1.77 -7.47
C PHE A 175 -16.07 -0.71 -7.04
N VAL A 176 -15.93 -0.20 -5.82
CA VAL A 176 -16.84 0.80 -5.25
C VAL A 176 -16.84 2.09 -6.07
N ILE A 177 -15.66 2.56 -6.49
CA ILE A 177 -15.53 3.81 -7.25
C ILE A 177 -15.91 3.57 -8.72
N TYR A 178 -15.36 2.54 -9.36
CA TYR A 178 -15.53 2.27 -10.79
C TYR A 178 -16.98 1.95 -11.20
N ASN A 179 -17.70 1.24 -10.32
CA ASN A 179 -19.10 0.84 -10.53
C ASN A 179 -20.09 1.72 -9.74
N SER A 180 -19.60 2.64 -8.90
CA SER A 180 -20.40 3.62 -8.15
C SER A 180 -21.59 3.05 -7.37
N LYS A 181 -22.80 3.04 -7.93
CA LYS A 181 -24.02 2.53 -7.28
C LYS A 181 -24.26 1.04 -7.53
N THR A 182 -23.62 0.43 -8.52
CA THR A 182 -23.88 -0.96 -8.94
C THR A 182 -22.79 -1.93 -8.52
N TYR A 183 -21.82 -1.49 -7.71
CA TYR A 183 -20.70 -2.33 -7.25
C TYR A 183 -21.16 -3.66 -6.61
N TYR A 184 -22.25 -3.65 -5.86
CA TYR A 184 -22.80 -4.83 -5.18
C TYR A 184 -23.37 -5.88 -6.14
N LYS A 185 -23.61 -5.53 -7.42
CA LYS A 185 -24.05 -6.48 -8.44
C LYS A 185 -22.88 -7.29 -9.03
N ASN A 186 -21.63 -6.89 -8.77
CA ASN A 186 -20.46 -7.56 -9.32
C ASN A 186 -20.06 -8.75 -8.42
N ALA A 187 -20.09 -9.96 -8.96
CA ALA A 187 -19.73 -11.17 -8.21
C ALA A 187 -18.27 -11.16 -7.72
N LEU A 188 -17.34 -10.63 -8.52
CA LEU A 188 -15.93 -10.52 -8.14
C LEU A 188 -15.73 -9.56 -6.97
N PHE A 189 -16.58 -8.54 -6.81
CA PHE A 189 -16.55 -7.66 -5.63
C PHE A 189 -16.79 -8.46 -4.35
N TRP A 190 -17.86 -9.26 -4.28
CA TRP A 190 -18.15 -10.07 -3.11
C TRP A 190 -17.12 -11.15 -2.87
N PHE A 191 -16.60 -11.76 -3.95
CA PHE A 191 -15.52 -12.73 -3.82
C PHE A 191 -14.25 -12.08 -3.26
N THR A 192 -13.95 -10.84 -3.65
CA THR A 192 -12.82 -10.06 -3.14
C THR A 192 -13.02 -9.69 -1.67
N VAL A 193 -14.22 -9.27 -1.27
CA VAL A 193 -14.55 -9.01 0.14
C VAL A 193 -14.38 -10.29 0.98
N LEU A 194 -14.92 -11.42 0.52
CA LEU A 194 -14.76 -12.71 1.20
C LEU A 194 -13.28 -13.10 1.35
N ALA A 195 -12.50 -13.08 0.26
CA ALA A 195 -11.07 -13.40 0.30
C ALA A 195 -10.30 -12.43 1.22
N SER A 196 -10.63 -11.13 1.22
CA SER A 196 -9.99 -10.16 2.09
C SER A 196 -10.22 -10.41 3.59
N LEU A 197 -11.35 -11.01 3.96
CA LEU A 197 -11.62 -11.44 5.34
C LEU A 197 -10.75 -12.63 5.77
N LEU A 198 -10.19 -13.37 4.82
CA LEU A 198 -9.33 -14.53 5.07
C LEU A 198 -7.84 -14.17 5.15
N ILE A 199 -7.46 -12.90 4.91
CA ILE A 199 -6.04 -12.49 4.92
C ILE A 199 -5.42 -12.49 6.31
N GLY A 200 -6.20 -12.34 7.39
CA GLY A 200 -5.66 -12.40 8.76
C GLY A 200 -4.99 -11.11 9.26
N THR A 201 -5.06 -10.00 8.51
CA THR A 201 -4.44 -8.73 8.95
C THR A 201 -5.45 -7.81 9.65
N LYS A 202 -5.10 -7.20 10.78
CA LYS A 202 -5.98 -6.22 11.47
C LYS A 202 -6.35 -5.04 10.57
N SER A 203 -5.41 -4.63 9.72
CA SER A 203 -5.51 -3.51 8.79
C SER A 203 -6.63 -3.67 7.77
N ILE A 204 -6.78 -4.85 7.16
CA ILE A 204 -7.82 -5.09 6.15
C ILE A 204 -9.21 -5.08 6.80
N TYR A 205 -9.33 -5.64 8.02
CA TYR A 205 -10.59 -5.62 8.77
C TYR A 205 -11.01 -4.20 9.12
N LEU A 206 -10.08 -3.38 9.62
CA LEU A 206 -10.33 -1.96 9.89
C LEU A 206 -10.76 -1.23 8.61
N ALA A 207 -10.07 -1.46 7.49
CA ALA A 207 -10.42 -0.83 6.22
C ALA A 207 -11.81 -1.24 5.71
N ILE A 208 -12.17 -2.53 5.77
CA ILE A 208 -13.50 -3.02 5.37
C ILE A 208 -14.60 -2.38 6.22
N ILE A 209 -14.42 -2.33 7.54
CA ILE A 209 -15.38 -1.70 8.47
C ILE A 209 -15.57 -0.22 8.13
N LEU A 210 -14.48 0.52 7.95
CA LEU A 210 -14.54 1.96 7.63
C LEU A 210 -15.15 2.21 6.23
N ILE A 211 -14.81 1.39 5.23
CA ILE A 211 -15.39 1.48 3.88
C ILE A 211 -16.90 1.18 3.96
N GLY A 212 -17.28 0.12 4.66
CA GLY A 212 -18.68 -0.25 4.89
C GLY A 212 -19.46 0.89 5.54
N LEU A 213 -18.91 1.51 6.58
CA LEU A 213 -19.50 2.68 7.24
C LEU A 213 -19.73 3.84 6.26
N VAL A 214 -18.72 4.21 5.46
CA VAL A 214 -18.84 5.27 4.44
C VAL A 214 -19.92 4.92 3.40
N LEU A 215 -19.96 3.68 2.95
CA LEU A 215 -20.97 3.20 2.00
C LEU A 215 -22.38 3.27 2.57
N THR A 216 -22.57 2.84 3.81
CA THR A 216 -23.89 2.88 4.43
C THR A 216 -24.34 4.32 4.70
N ILE A 217 -23.46 5.21 5.16
CA ILE A 217 -23.74 6.64 5.31
C ILE A 217 -24.13 7.29 3.98
N ARG A 218 -23.53 6.85 2.86
CA ARG A 218 -23.86 7.33 1.51
C ARG A 218 -25.27 6.89 1.07
N LEU A 219 -25.67 5.66 1.37
CA LEU A 219 -26.94 5.09 0.93
C LEU A 219 -28.13 5.56 1.78
N VAL A 220 -27.90 5.84 3.05
CA VAL A 220 -28.96 6.26 3.99
C VAL A 220 -29.27 7.74 3.81
N LYS A 221 -30.51 8.10 3.51
CA LYS A 221 -30.91 9.52 3.39
C LYS A 221 -31.17 10.21 4.75
N LYS A 222 -31.74 9.49 5.72
CA LYS A 222 -32.18 10.04 7.01
C LYS A 222 -31.02 10.13 8.02
N LEU A 223 -30.77 11.32 8.58
CA LEU A 223 -29.66 11.54 9.54
C LEU A 223 -29.74 10.65 10.78
N LYS A 224 -30.94 10.51 11.39
CA LYS A 224 -31.13 9.63 12.56
C LYS A 224 -30.67 8.19 12.29
N LEU A 225 -30.98 7.66 11.10
CA LEU A 225 -30.60 6.30 10.72
C LEU A 225 -29.09 6.19 10.43
N LYS A 226 -28.45 7.24 9.90
CA LYS A 226 -26.98 7.30 9.78
C LYS A 226 -26.30 7.17 11.13
N VAL A 227 -26.79 7.90 12.14
CA VAL A 227 -26.25 7.86 13.50
C VAL A 227 -26.42 6.46 14.09
N ILE A 228 -27.62 5.86 13.98
CA ILE A 228 -27.87 4.49 14.47
C ILE A 228 -26.91 3.49 13.81
N ILE A 229 -26.72 3.57 12.49
CA ILE A 229 -25.85 2.63 11.79
C ILE A 229 -24.38 2.87 12.14
N ALA A 230 -23.94 4.12 12.25
CA ALA A 230 -22.59 4.44 12.70
C ALA A 230 -22.33 3.89 14.12
N SER A 231 -23.28 4.06 15.04
CA SER A 231 -23.21 3.48 16.37
C SER A 231 -23.20 1.95 16.35
N PHE A 232 -23.99 1.32 15.47
CA PHE A 232 -23.97 -0.13 15.29
C PHE A 232 -22.61 -0.63 14.79
N PHE A 233 -22.04 0.00 13.76
CA PHE A 233 -20.71 -0.37 13.26
C PHE A 233 -19.63 -0.18 14.33
N LEU A 234 -19.72 0.89 15.12
CA LEU A 234 -18.81 1.14 16.24
C LEU A 234 -18.92 0.03 17.30
N LEU A 235 -20.14 -0.29 17.75
CA LEU A 235 -20.37 -1.38 18.71
C LEU A 235 -19.97 -2.75 18.16
N PHE A 236 -20.30 -3.04 16.90
CA PHE A 236 -19.91 -4.29 16.24
C PHE A 236 -18.39 -4.42 16.11
N SER A 237 -17.70 -3.33 15.75
CA SER A 237 -16.23 -3.31 15.71
C SER A 237 -15.61 -3.48 17.09
N ALA A 238 -16.22 -2.91 18.14
CA ALA A 238 -15.78 -3.08 19.52
C ALA A 238 -16.00 -4.53 19.99
N ALA A 239 -17.12 -5.15 19.65
CA ALA A 239 -17.42 -6.55 19.97
C ALA A 239 -16.48 -7.51 19.22
N LEU A 240 -16.24 -7.30 17.92
CA LEU A 240 -15.25 -8.07 17.17
C LEU A 240 -13.84 -7.86 17.72
N GLY A 241 -13.49 -6.63 18.07
CA GLY A 241 -12.24 -6.31 18.73
C GLY A 241 -12.09 -7.09 20.04
N TYR A 242 -13.12 -7.08 20.89
CA TYR A 242 -13.13 -7.84 22.13
C TYR A 242 -12.89 -9.34 21.89
N ILE A 243 -13.66 -9.97 21.00
CA ILE A 243 -13.50 -11.40 20.66
C ILE A 243 -12.07 -11.69 20.16
N PHE A 244 -11.56 -10.86 19.25
CA PHE A 244 -10.23 -11.04 18.67
C PHE A 244 -9.12 -10.87 19.73
N PHE A 245 -9.23 -9.87 20.59
CA PHE A 245 -8.27 -9.61 21.67
C PHE A 245 -8.43 -10.57 22.87
N SER A 246 -9.53 -11.33 22.93
CA SER A 246 -9.73 -12.41 23.91
C SER A 246 -9.11 -13.75 23.51
N THR A 247 -8.54 -13.87 22.30
CA THR A 247 -7.76 -15.07 21.92
C THR A 247 -6.50 -15.20 22.78
N ASP A 248 -6.01 -16.43 22.99
CA ASP A 248 -4.88 -16.71 23.90
C ASP A 248 -3.66 -15.85 23.57
N LEU A 249 -3.30 -15.78 22.28
CA LEU A 249 -2.19 -14.95 21.79
C LEU A 249 -2.35 -13.48 22.21
N PHE A 250 -3.50 -12.86 21.94
CA PHE A 250 -3.67 -11.43 22.24
C PHE A 250 -3.90 -11.16 23.73
N SER A 251 -4.52 -12.08 24.45
CA SER A 251 -4.68 -12.01 25.90
C SER A 251 -3.31 -12.00 26.58
N GLU A 252 -2.39 -12.84 26.11
CA GLU A 252 -1.01 -12.88 26.62
C GLU A 252 -0.26 -11.59 26.33
N ILE A 253 -0.32 -11.09 25.09
CA ILE A 253 0.31 -9.81 24.71
C ILE A 253 -0.22 -8.66 25.57
N ILE A 254 -1.54 -8.59 25.79
CA ILE A 254 -2.15 -7.54 26.62
C ILE A 254 -1.69 -7.64 28.08
N LYS A 255 -1.57 -8.86 28.63
CA LYS A 255 -1.10 -9.07 30.01
C LYS A 255 0.36 -8.71 30.19
N GLN A 256 1.21 -9.03 29.22
CA GLN A 256 2.66 -8.83 29.32
C GLN A 256 3.08 -7.40 28.93
N GLU A 257 2.52 -6.86 27.85
CA GLU A 257 3.02 -5.63 27.19
C GLU A 257 1.92 -4.57 26.99
N GLY A 258 0.67 -4.86 27.36
CA GLY A 258 -0.44 -3.90 27.35
C GLY A 258 -1.21 -3.77 26.03
N TRP A 259 -2.29 -2.99 26.08
CA TRP A 259 -3.22 -2.80 24.95
C TRP A 259 -2.60 -2.10 23.75
N LEU A 260 -1.69 -1.15 23.97
CA LEU A 260 -1.04 -0.41 22.89
C LEU A 260 -0.20 -1.36 22.03
N THR A 261 0.60 -2.21 22.67
CA THR A 261 1.39 -3.27 22.02
C THR A 261 0.51 -4.23 21.24
N ALA A 262 -0.61 -4.66 21.81
CA ALA A 262 -1.54 -5.56 21.14
C ALA A 262 -2.16 -4.92 19.89
N ILE A 263 -2.53 -3.63 19.94
CA ILE A 263 -3.11 -2.91 18.79
C ILE A 263 -2.04 -2.68 17.71
N LEU A 264 -0.90 -2.12 18.09
CA LEU A 264 0.19 -1.78 17.19
C LEU A 264 1.04 -2.98 16.75
N SER A 265 0.80 -4.15 17.33
CA SER A 265 1.53 -5.39 17.07
C SER A 265 3.03 -5.20 17.27
N TYR A 266 3.42 -4.75 18.47
CA TYR A 266 4.81 -4.50 18.89
C TYR A 266 5.54 -3.32 18.24
N ARG A 267 4.91 -2.54 17.36
CA ARG A 267 5.56 -1.39 16.72
C ARG A 267 5.94 -0.27 17.70
N ASP A 268 5.17 -0.11 18.77
CA ASP A 268 5.51 0.76 19.90
C ASP A 268 6.74 0.25 20.66
N GLN A 269 6.85 -1.06 20.86
CA GLN A 269 8.02 -1.67 21.48
C GLN A 269 9.26 -1.50 20.61
N LEU A 270 9.17 -1.75 19.29
CA LEU A 270 10.26 -1.47 18.35
C LEU A 270 10.66 0.01 18.38
N PHE A 271 9.69 0.92 18.47
CA PHE A 271 9.96 2.35 18.57
C PHE A 271 10.75 2.71 19.83
N ILE A 272 10.35 2.19 20.98
CA ILE A 272 10.95 2.50 22.29
C ILE A 272 12.29 1.79 22.48
N LYS A 273 12.37 0.50 22.12
CA LYS A 273 13.52 -0.37 22.40
C LYS A 273 14.61 -0.28 21.34
N ASP A 274 14.28 0.02 20.09
CA ASP A 274 15.25 0.03 18.99
C ASP A 274 15.39 1.41 18.35
N THR A 275 14.28 2.04 17.95
CA THR A 275 14.33 3.30 17.18
C THR A 275 14.85 4.47 18.01
N ILE A 276 14.32 4.68 19.21
CA ILE A 276 14.73 5.81 20.08
C ILE A 276 16.21 5.70 20.47
N PRO A 277 16.71 4.54 20.95
CA PRO A 277 18.13 4.39 21.25
C PRO A 277 19.04 4.65 20.05
N TYR A 278 18.68 4.14 18.87
CA TYR A 278 19.43 4.43 17.64
C TYR A 278 19.51 5.94 17.36
N ILE A 279 18.40 6.67 17.50
CA ILE A 279 18.40 8.13 17.32
C ILE A 279 19.30 8.79 18.37
N GLN A 280 19.19 8.41 19.64
CA GLN A 280 19.99 9.01 20.71
C GLN A 280 21.50 8.78 20.54
N GLU A 281 21.88 7.62 20.00
CA GLU A 281 23.28 7.26 19.80
C GLU A 281 23.88 7.85 18.53
N HIS A 282 23.12 7.90 17.44
CA HIS A 282 23.66 8.21 16.11
C HIS A 282 23.21 9.55 15.53
N TRP A 283 22.15 10.20 16.04
CA TRP A 283 21.65 11.44 15.45
C TRP A 283 22.19 12.68 16.12
N GLU A 284 22.83 13.52 15.32
CA GLU A 284 22.98 14.95 15.57
C GLU A 284 21.71 15.75 15.19
N THR A 285 21.64 17.02 15.63
CA THR A 285 20.55 17.96 15.35
C THR A 285 20.13 18.02 13.87
N ILE A 286 21.08 17.88 12.95
CA ILE A 286 20.81 17.94 11.51
C ILE A 286 19.88 16.80 11.04
N HIS A 287 20.03 15.60 11.59
CA HIS A 287 19.26 14.40 11.19
C HIS A 287 17.77 14.54 11.47
N TYR A 288 17.36 15.30 12.48
CA TYR A 288 15.95 15.60 12.73
C TYR A 288 15.28 16.30 11.53
N PHE A 289 16.05 17.06 10.75
CA PHE A 289 15.56 17.81 9.58
C PHE A 289 15.70 17.04 8.26
N ILE A 290 16.81 16.32 8.06
CA ILE A 290 17.16 15.66 6.78
C ILE A 290 17.15 14.13 6.81
N GLY A 291 17.01 13.52 7.99
CA GLY A 291 16.98 12.08 8.19
C GLY A 291 18.37 11.46 8.28
N GLY A 292 18.41 10.17 8.52
CA GLY A 292 19.64 9.39 8.61
C GLY A 292 19.35 8.02 9.22
N LEU A 293 19.46 6.95 8.43
CA LEU A 293 19.28 5.60 8.92
C LEU A 293 20.32 4.68 8.28
N SER A 294 21.23 4.14 9.08
CA SER A 294 22.23 3.15 8.66
C SER A 294 21.67 1.73 8.76
N ASN A 295 20.75 1.49 9.69
CA ASN A 295 20.18 0.17 9.93
C ASN A 295 18.64 0.18 9.80
N PRO A 296 18.05 -0.31 8.69
CA PRO A 296 16.61 -0.42 8.51
C PRO A 296 15.87 -1.35 9.48
N TYR A 297 16.58 -2.20 10.23
CA TYR A 297 15.97 -3.13 11.17
C TYR A 297 15.49 -2.45 12.45
N VAL A 298 16.02 -1.26 12.79
CA VAL A 298 15.57 -0.48 13.97
C VAL A 298 14.28 0.30 13.73
N ARG A 299 13.66 0.17 12.55
CA ARG A 299 12.43 0.90 12.21
C ARG A 299 11.25 0.33 13.00
N PRO A 300 10.35 1.20 13.49
CA PRO A 300 9.14 0.76 14.17
C PRO A 300 8.08 0.22 13.20
N GLN A 301 8.28 0.36 11.88
CA GLN A 301 7.29 -0.01 10.86
C GLN A 301 6.01 0.81 11.00
N LEU A 302 6.15 2.10 11.32
CA LEU A 302 5.08 3.09 11.37
C LEU A 302 5.34 4.11 10.25
N GLU A 303 4.40 4.26 9.33
CA GLU A 303 4.69 4.88 8.02
C GLU A 303 5.35 6.26 8.10
N LEU A 304 4.80 7.14 8.95
CA LEU A 304 5.31 8.50 9.10
C LEU A 304 6.66 8.54 9.83
N ILE A 305 6.85 7.65 10.81
CA ILE A 305 8.12 7.57 11.54
C ILE A 305 9.20 7.01 10.61
N ASP A 306 8.89 5.98 9.83
CA ASP A 306 9.83 5.42 8.86
C ASP A 306 10.22 6.47 7.80
N LEU A 307 9.28 7.25 7.26
CA LEU A 307 9.60 8.35 6.35
C LEU A 307 10.50 9.40 7.00
N TRP A 308 10.20 9.76 8.26
CA TRP A 308 11.03 10.70 9.02
C TRP A 308 12.44 10.16 9.26
N LEU A 309 12.61 8.86 9.54
CA LEU A 309 13.93 8.25 9.71
C LEU A 309 14.79 8.36 8.44
N TYR A 310 14.22 8.16 7.25
CA TYR A 310 14.97 8.24 5.99
C TYR A 310 15.20 9.66 5.48
N PHE A 311 14.23 10.56 5.69
CA PHE A 311 14.20 11.87 5.00
C PHE A 311 14.15 13.09 5.95
N GLY A 312 14.05 12.86 7.26
CA GLY A 312 13.87 13.89 8.27
C GLY A 312 12.54 14.62 8.12
N PHE A 313 12.31 15.63 8.96
CA PHE A 313 11.03 16.34 8.98
C PHE A 313 10.75 17.08 7.67
N LEU A 314 11.77 17.74 7.11
CA LEU A 314 11.64 18.50 5.85
C LEU A 314 11.42 17.57 4.66
N GLY A 315 12.20 16.50 4.57
CA GLY A 315 12.06 15.53 3.49
C GLY A 315 10.77 14.72 3.59
N MET A 316 10.29 14.39 4.78
CA MET A 316 8.97 13.77 4.97
C MET A 316 7.84 14.66 4.45
N ILE A 317 7.82 15.94 4.82
CA ILE A 317 6.79 16.90 4.33
C ILE A 317 6.87 17.01 2.81
N LEU A 318 8.08 17.17 2.27
CA LEU A 318 8.29 17.26 0.82
C LEU A 318 7.83 15.98 0.11
N TYR A 319 8.13 14.80 0.67
CA TYR A 319 7.71 13.50 0.13
C TYR A 319 6.19 13.41 0.04
N LEU A 320 5.49 13.70 1.14
CA LEU A 320 4.03 13.67 1.20
C LEU A 320 3.40 14.72 0.28
N PHE A 321 3.99 15.91 0.16
CA PHE A 321 3.54 16.95 -0.75
C PHE A 321 3.68 16.54 -2.23
N VAL A 322 4.86 16.05 -2.63
CA VAL A 322 5.11 15.60 -4.00
C VAL A 322 4.21 14.42 -4.35
N PHE A 323 4.06 13.46 -3.43
CA PHE A 323 3.13 12.35 -3.57
C PHE A 323 1.69 12.85 -3.78
N ALA A 324 1.19 13.70 -2.87
CA ALA A 324 -0.20 14.17 -2.93
C ALA A 324 -0.48 14.95 -4.21
N LYS A 325 0.42 15.87 -4.59
CA LYS A 325 0.29 16.68 -5.82
C LYS A 325 0.31 15.82 -7.08
N SER A 326 1.12 14.77 -7.11
CA SER A 326 1.29 13.90 -8.29
C SER A 326 0.18 12.87 -8.42
N TYR A 327 -0.24 12.29 -7.29
CA TYR A 327 -1.30 11.30 -7.26
C TYR A 327 -2.65 11.96 -7.50
N PHE A 328 -3.04 12.93 -6.67
CA PHE A 328 -4.38 13.57 -6.66
C PHE A 328 -4.52 14.74 -7.67
N ASN A 329 -3.93 14.63 -8.85
CA ASN A 329 -4.11 15.62 -9.92
C ASN A 329 -5.43 15.46 -10.70
N PHE A 330 -6.46 14.95 -10.02
CA PHE A 330 -7.81 14.71 -10.54
C PHE A 330 -8.84 15.24 -9.55
N SER A 331 -10.02 15.62 -10.03
CA SER A 331 -11.12 16.01 -9.15
C SER A 331 -11.68 14.79 -8.42
N LEU A 332 -12.37 14.98 -7.29
CA LEU A 332 -12.99 13.88 -6.56
C LEU A 332 -14.32 14.33 -5.96
N ALA A 333 -15.33 13.47 -6.06
CA ALA A 333 -16.54 13.61 -5.26
C ALA A 333 -16.20 13.43 -3.78
N VAL A 334 -16.94 14.10 -2.88
CA VAL A 334 -16.70 14.06 -1.43
C VAL A 334 -16.63 12.62 -0.90
N TYR A 335 -17.54 11.74 -1.34
CA TYR A 335 -17.53 10.34 -0.91
C TYR A 335 -16.26 9.61 -1.33
N SER A 336 -15.76 9.85 -2.56
CA SER A 336 -14.50 9.24 -3.04
C SER A 336 -13.29 9.77 -2.28
N LYS A 337 -13.32 11.04 -1.83
CA LYS A 337 -12.31 11.59 -0.93
C LYS A 337 -12.30 10.86 0.41
N CYS A 338 -13.47 10.62 1.02
CA CYS A 338 -13.58 9.86 2.27
C CYS A 338 -13.05 8.42 2.11
N LEU A 339 -13.41 7.75 1.02
CA LEU A 339 -12.92 6.40 0.72
C LEU A 339 -11.40 6.35 0.54
N LEU A 340 -10.82 7.32 -0.18
CA LEU A 340 -9.36 7.41 -0.33
C LEU A 340 -8.68 7.79 0.98
N ALA A 341 -9.29 8.62 1.82
CA ALA A 341 -8.73 8.95 3.13
C ALA A 341 -8.53 7.68 3.98
N ILE A 342 -9.45 6.71 3.92
CA ILE A 342 -9.28 5.41 4.61
C ILE A 342 -8.02 4.68 4.12
N LEU A 343 -7.77 4.65 2.81
CA LEU A 343 -6.58 4.02 2.23
C LEU A 343 -5.27 4.62 2.73
N PHE A 344 -5.24 5.92 3.08
CA PHE A 344 -4.04 6.60 3.56
C PHE A 344 -3.93 6.67 5.09
N ILE A 345 -5.06 6.65 5.82
CA ILE A 345 -5.08 6.65 7.29
C ILE A 345 -4.73 5.26 7.84
N VAL A 346 -5.24 4.17 7.26
CA VAL A 346 -4.95 2.81 7.73
C VAL A 346 -3.44 2.51 7.74
N PRO A 347 -2.65 2.88 6.71
CA PRO A 347 -1.20 2.83 6.74
C PRO A 347 -0.52 3.53 7.92
N PHE A 348 -1.07 4.61 8.46
CA PHE A 348 -0.42 5.31 9.58
C PHE A 348 -0.34 4.45 10.83
N ILE A 349 -1.27 3.51 11.00
CA ILE A 349 -1.30 2.57 12.11
C ILE A 349 -0.51 1.29 11.76
N THR A 350 -0.44 0.94 10.48
CA THR A 350 -0.10 -0.43 10.05
C THR A 350 1.23 -0.53 9.27
N GLY A 351 1.70 0.60 8.73
CA GLY A 351 3.01 0.81 8.12
C GLY A 351 3.27 0.06 6.82
N ASN A 352 4.47 0.27 6.28
CA ASN A 352 4.99 -0.29 5.03
C ASN A 352 4.24 0.09 3.73
N PHE A 353 3.34 1.06 3.73
CA PHE A 353 2.61 1.48 2.53
C PHE A 353 3.54 2.07 1.46
N PHE A 354 4.34 3.10 1.79
CA PHE A 354 5.30 3.69 0.86
C PHE A 354 6.56 2.82 0.71
N TYR A 355 6.84 1.96 1.69
CA TYR A 355 7.96 1.01 1.63
C TYR A 355 7.71 -0.14 0.63
N ASN A 356 6.45 -0.49 0.40
CA ASN A 356 6.08 -1.59 -0.47
C ASN A 356 6.10 -1.18 -1.95
N ALA A 357 7.15 -1.59 -2.65
CA ALA A 357 7.38 -1.24 -4.04
C ALA A 357 6.30 -1.73 -5.04
N SER A 358 5.43 -2.68 -4.66
CA SER A 358 4.31 -3.14 -5.51
C SER A 358 3.02 -2.31 -5.32
N VAL A 359 2.84 -1.64 -4.19
CA VAL A 359 1.65 -0.79 -3.91
C VAL A 359 1.43 0.35 -4.92
N PRO A 360 2.45 1.08 -5.42
CA PRO A 360 2.19 2.23 -6.29
C PRO A 360 1.59 1.82 -7.64
N ILE A 361 1.83 0.59 -8.13
CA ILE A 361 1.18 0.14 -9.37
C ILE A 361 -0.32 -0.11 -9.15
N TYR A 362 -0.73 -0.61 -7.98
CA TYR A 362 -2.14 -0.77 -7.62
C TYR A 362 -2.83 0.59 -7.46
N LEU A 363 -2.14 1.58 -6.87
CA LEU A 363 -2.64 2.95 -6.81
C LEU A 363 -2.87 3.54 -8.21
N VAL A 364 -1.98 3.27 -9.16
CA VAL A 364 -2.16 3.72 -10.54
C VAL A 364 -3.41 3.08 -11.18
N VAL A 365 -3.69 1.80 -10.91
CA VAL A 365 -4.96 1.17 -11.33
C VAL A 365 -6.17 1.88 -10.73
N LEU A 366 -6.13 2.18 -9.43
CA LEU A 366 -7.21 2.91 -8.76
C LEU A 366 -7.42 4.31 -9.35
N LYS A 367 -6.33 5.03 -9.63
CA LYS A 367 -6.37 6.33 -10.32
C LYS A 367 -7.04 6.22 -11.69
N LEU A 368 -6.68 5.22 -12.49
CA LEU A 368 -7.33 4.98 -13.78
C LEU A 368 -8.83 4.71 -13.64
N ALA A 369 -9.23 3.96 -12.60
CA ALA A 369 -10.63 3.67 -12.32
C ALA A 369 -11.41 4.91 -11.90
N ILE A 370 -10.81 5.79 -11.08
CA ILE A 370 -11.38 7.10 -10.71
C ILE A 370 -11.61 7.95 -11.96
N ILE A 371 -10.57 8.13 -12.79
CA ILE A 371 -10.67 8.92 -14.03
C ILE A 371 -11.75 8.34 -14.93
N LYS A 372 -11.81 7.01 -15.09
CA LYS A 372 -12.82 6.37 -15.92
C LYS A 372 -14.23 6.51 -15.36
N SER A 373 -14.40 6.45 -14.05
CA SER A 373 -15.70 6.71 -13.41
C SER A 373 -16.18 8.13 -13.68
N GLN A 374 -15.27 9.11 -13.76
CA GLN A 374 -15.64 10.49 -14.05
C GLN A 374 -16.07 10.69 -15.49
N GLU A 375 -15.35 10.06 -16.44
CA GLU A 375 -15.75 10.04 -17.85
C GLU A 375 -17.16 9.44 -18.04
N LYS A 376 -17.51 8.39 -17.28
CA LYS A 376 -18.86 7.81 -17.32
C LYS A 376 -19.92 8.80 -16.85
N LEU A 377 -19.64 9.53 -15.76
CA LEU A 377 -20.55 10.53 -15.19
C LEU A 377 -20.72 11.75 -16.11
N SER A 378 -19.64 12.24 -16.73
CA SER A 378 -19.72 13.38 -17.66
C SER A 378 -20.49 13.06 -18.92
N ASN A 379 -20.47 11.79 -19.36
CA ASN A 379 -21.14 11.35 -20.58
C ASN A 379 -22.62 10.97 -20.36
N GLY A 380 -23.21 11.29 -19.21
CA GLY A 380 -24.63 11.04 -18.94
C GLY A 380 -25.01 9.56 -18.81
N VAL A 381 -24.03 8.67 -18.60
CA VAL A 381 -24.31 7.26 -18.30
C VAL A 381 -24.72 7.18 -16.83
N GLU A 382 -25.95 7.61 -16.53
CA GLU A 382 -26.56 7.38 -15.22
C GLU A 382 -26.93 5.90 -15.10
N TYR A 383 -26.26 5.21 -14.19
CA TYR A 383 -26.65 3.87 -13.78
C TYR A 383 -27.99 3.94 -13.04
N SER A 384 -29.02 3.39 -13.68
CA SER A 384 -30.27 2.95 -13.05
C SER A 384 -30.05 1.79 -12.08
#